data_AF-A0A7X1FR66-F1
#
_entry.id   AF-A0A7X1FR66-F1
#
_cell.length_a   1.000
_cell.length_b   1.000
_cell.length_c   1.000
_cell.angle_alpha   90.00
_cell.angle_beta   90.00
_cell.angle_gamma   90.00
#
_symmetry.space_group_name_H-M   'P 1'
#
loop_
_entity.id
_entity.type
_entity.pdbx_description
1 polymer ?
#
loop_
_entity_poly.entity_id
_entity_poly.type
_entity_poly.pdbx_seq_one_letter_code
_entity_poly.pdbx_strand_id
1 'polypeptide(L)'
;MLYSSVGAQITRYEIDPDSAELIERESIALPSVVQYGWFSPSGRMLYVVTSDAPGGTVGLGVMHRLCSLDVSEGGRLTPAGAPVALPQRPIHLTMGPDGRFVFVAYNNPANLTVHPIGADGTAGEATVQDLPDLGIFPHQVRVLPGGRSLVLVTRGNRAKSARPEEPGALMLYRLDEGGVAPLAALRPGGNGGLGYGPRHLAFDPSGRWAYVAVELQSELHMHRIEGDSLAPEPDAVLPSTREAPVSGRHQAGGAIHVHPRGHAVYMSNRANGLVDYAGRKVFAGGENSIAVFAIDPQSGVPRHVQSVDPRGFQVRSFALDPAGTVLVAATLTDMLVQAGDQIDYVPAGLTLFRVLPDGRLDFAKRYPVATSGEPLNWVAFAPPRT
;
A
#
# COMPACT_ATOMS: atom_id res chain seq x y z
N MET A 1 -6.77 -17.19 3.25
CA MET A 1 -5.64 -17.06 4.19
C MET A 1 -5.18 -15.62 4.22
N LEU A 2 -4.89 -15.09 5.40
CA LEU A 2 -4.32 -13.77 5.62
C LEU A 2 -2.87 -13.90 6.07
N TYR A 3 -2.03 -12.97 5.65
CA TYR A 3 -0.64 -12.86 6.10
C TYR A 3 -0.41 -11.45 6.58
N SER A 4 0.24 -11.29 7.73
CA SER A 4 0.61 -9.99 8.28
C SER A 4 2.07 -10.03 8.72
N SER A 5 2.79 -8.91 8.55
CA SER A 5 4.18 -8.80 8.95
C SER A 5 4.40 -7.85 10.13
N VAL A 6 5.24 -8.26 11.07
CA VAL A 6 5.82 -7.42 12.11
C VAL A 6 7.34 -7.53 12.02
N GLY A 7 8.02 -6.43 11.69
CA GLY A 7 9.46 -6.45 11.44
C GLY A 7 9.80 -7.44 10.32
N ALA A 8 10.66 -8.42 10.61
CA ALA A 8 11.05 -9.48 9.68
C ALA A 8 10.13 -10.72 9.70
N GLN A 9 9.18 -10.80 10.63
CA GLN A 9 8.28 -11.95 10.76
C GLN A 9 7.05 -11.77 9.86
N ILE A 10 6.68 -12.83 9.14
CA ILE A 10 5.36 -12.95 8.49
C ILE A 10 4.59 -14.05 9.20
N THR A 11 3.43 -13.69 9.74
CA THR A 11 2.51 -14.61 10.42
C THR A 11 1.34 -14.94 9.52
N ARG A 12 1.01 -16.24 9.39
CA ARG A 12 -0.19 -16.71 8.71
C ARG A 12 -1.37 -16.74 9.67
N TYR A 13 -2.51 -16.28 9.19
CA TYR A 13 -3.80 -16.38 9.87
C TYR A 13 -4.81 -17.10 8.98
N GLU A 14 -5.51 -18.05 9.58
CA GLU A 14 -6.78 -18.54 9.07
C GLU A 14 -7.89 -17.56 9.46
N ILE A 15 -8.87 -17.42 8.58
CA ILE A 15 -10.03 -16.57 8.82
C ILE A 15 -11.25 -17.47 8.77
N ASP A 16 -12.02 -17.44 9.83
CA ASP A 16 -13.39 -17.92 9.82
C ASP A 16 -14.28 -16.77 9.30
N PRO A 17 -14.82 -16.86 8.07
CA PRO A 17 -15.62 -15.78 7.49
C PRO A 17 -16.97 -15.60 8.20
N ASP A 18 -17.50 -16.66 8.81
CA ASP A 18 -18.80 -16.64 9.47
C ASP A 18 -18.69 -15.95 10.84
N SER A 19 -17.62 -16.20 11.59
CA SER A 19 -17.37 -15.55 12.89
C SER A 19 -16.53 -14.27 12.80
N ALA A 20 -15.88 -14.01 11.66
CA ALA A 20 -14.91 -12.94 11.46
C ALA A 20 -13.79 -12.96 12.50
N GLU A 21 -13.22 -14.15 12.72
CA GLU A 21 -12.12 -14.37 13.65
C GLU A 21 -10.80 -14.68 12.92
N LEU A 22 -9.69 -14.13 13.43
CA LEU A 22 -8.34 -14.54 13.07
C LEU A 22 -7.89 -15.68 13.97
N ILE A 23 -7.45 -16.76 13.35
CA ILE A 23 -6.78 -17.86 14.02
C ILE A 23 -5.32 -17.84 13.60
N GLU A 24 -4.44 -17.47 14.53
CA GLU A 24 -3.01 -17.47 14.30
C GLU A 24 -2.49 -18.89 14.04
N ARG A 25 -1.58 -18.99 13.08
CA ARG A 25 -0.91 -20.24 12.71
C ARG A 25 0.60 -20.04 12.84
N GLU A 26 1.37 -20.61 11.92
CA GLU A 26 2.81 -20.45 11.93
C GLU A 26 3.27 -19.06 11.45
N SER A 27 4.48 -18.70 11.89
CA SER A 27 5.22 -17.55 11.39
C SER A 27 6.51 -18.00 10.70
N ILE A 28 6.99 -17.20 9.76
CA ILE A 28 8.30 -17.35 9.14
C ILE A 28 9.11 -16.06 9.32
N ALA A 29 10.38 -16.22 9.67
CA ALA A 29 11.35 -15.14 9.72
C ALA A 29 11.98 -14.93 8.34
N LEU A 30 11.99 -13.69 7.85
CA LEU A 30 12.77 -13.31 6.67
C LEU A 30 14.13 -12.70 7.07
N PRO A 31 15.08 -12.56 6.12
CA PRO A 31 16.42 -12.07 6.45
C PRO A 31 16.47 -10.64 7.00
N SER A 32 15.44 -9.82 6.76
CA SER A 32 15.37 -8.42 7.20
C SER A 32 13.91 -7.95 7.27
N VAL A 33 13.68 -6.72 7.74
CA VAL A 33 12.33 -6.15 7.92
C VAL A 33 11.56 -6.15 6.61
N VAL A 34 10.35 -6.69 6.64
CA VAL A 34 9.41 -6.71 5.51
C VAL A 34 9.01 -5.27 5.16
N GLN A 35 9.24 -4.89 3.92
CA GLN A 35 8.78 -3.61 3.38
C GLN A 35 7.44 -3.76 2.66
N TYR A 36 7.31 -4.80 1.82
CA TYR A 36 6.09 -5.10 1.09
C TYR A 36 6.10 -6.54 0.53
N GLY A 37 4.93 -7.11 0.26
CA GLY A 37 4.76 -8.42 -0.37
C GLY A 37 3.69 -8.41 -1.47
N TRP A 38 3.85 -9.30 -2.46
CA TRP A 38 2.90 -9.48 -3.57
C TRP A 38 2.80 -10.97 -3.97
N PHE A 39 1.58 -11.49 -4.06
CA PHE A 39 1.35 -12.86 -4.51
C PHE A 39 1.44 -12.98 -6.03
N SER A 40 1.93 -14.13 -6.52
CA SER A 40 1.79 -14.47 -7.93
C SER A 40 0.31 -14.58 -8.32
N PRO A 41 -0.06 -14.36 -9.60
CA PRO A 41 -1.43 -14.54 -10.06
C PRO A 41 -2.03 -15.91 -9.72
N SER A 42 -1.20 -16.96 -9.74
CA SER A 42 -1.59 -18.34 -9.39
C SER A 42 -1.78 -18.59 -7.89
N GLY A 43 -1.36 -17.66 -7.02
CA GLY A 43 -1.37 -17.84 -5.56
C GLY A 43 -0.39 -18.89 -5.04
N ARG A 44 0.54 -19.36 -5.88
CA ARG A 44 1.54 -20.38 -5.53
C ARG A 44 2.83 -19.78 -4.98
N MET A 45 3.14 -18.53 -5.33
CA MET A 45 4.31 -17.81 -4.84
C MET A 45 3.90 -16.53 -4.11
N LEU A 46 4.68 -16.14 -3.11
CA LEU A 46 4.68 -14.82 -2.51
C LEU A 46 6.08 -14.22 -2.67
N TYR A 47 6.16 -13.07 -3.33
CA TYR A 47 7.39 -12.30 -3.46
C TYR A 47 7.40 -11.22 -2.39
N VAL A 48 8.49 -11.12 -1.64
CA VAL A 48 8.61 -10.18 -0.51
C VAL A 48 9.89 -9.40 -0.64
N VAL A 49 9.80 -8.08 -0.57
CA VAL A 49 10.97 -7.21 -0.48
C VAL A 49 11.27 -6.86 0.97
N THR A 50 12.54 -7.03 1.35
CA THR A 50 13.03 -6.85 2.72
C THR A 50 14.22 -5.89 2.76
N SER A 51 14.42 -5.26 3.91
CA SER A 51 15.51 -4.31 4.12
C SER A 51 15.94 -4.28 5.59
N ASP A 52 17.24 -4.15 5.82
CA ASP A 52 17.81 -3.86 7.16
C ASP A 52 17.77 -2.37 7.51
N ALA A 53 17.61 -1.49 6.51
CA ALA A 53 17.33 -0.08 6.77
C ALA A 53 16.04 0.06 7.60
N PRO A 54 16.08 0.78 8.74
CA PRO A 54 14.89 1.06 9.53
C PRO A 54 13.80 1.76 8.69
N GLY A 55 12.53 1.48 9.01
CA GLY A 55 11.40 2.09 8.34
C GLY A 55 11.46 3.62 8.40
N GLY A 56 11.42 4.28 7.25
CA GLY A 56 11.41 5.75 7.15
C GLY A 56 12.80 6.40 7.03
N THR A 57 13.89 5.66 7.20
CA THR A 57 15.25 6.22 7.08
C THR A 57 15.88 5.86 5.75
N VAL A 58 16.25 6.88 4.98
CA VAL A 58 16.91 6.74 3.69
C VAL A 58 18.39 6.46 3.92
N GLY A 59 18.95 5.48 3.21
CA GLY A 59 20.40 5.27 3.13
C GLY A 59 21.09 4.66 4.36
N LEU A 60 20.32 4.13 5.33
CA LEU A 60 20.87 3.50 6.55
C LEU A 60 20.93 1.97 6.52
N GLY A 61 20.54 1.33 5.41
CA GLY A 61 20.65 -0.12 5.24
C GLY A 61 21.69 -0.48 4.20
N VAL A 62 22.30 -1.63 4.36
CA VAL A 62 23.29 -2.18 3.43
C VAL A 62 22.79 -3.47 2.77
N MET A 63 21.77 -4.11 3.32
CA MET A 63 21.23 -5.36 2.83
C MET A 63 19.76 -5.24 2.47
N HIS A 64 19.49 -5.34 1.17
CA HIS A 64 18.14 -5.27 0.60
C HIS A 64 17.91 -6.49 -0.29
N ARG A 65 16.74 -7.12 -0.18
CA ARG A 65 16.50 -8.41 -0.84
C ARG A 65 15.11 -8.52 -1.41
N LEU A 66 14.99 -9.18 -2.56
CA LEU A 66 13.76 -9.77 -3.08
C LEU A 66 13.78 -11.26 -2.75
N CYS A 67 12.89 -11.68 -1.85
CA CYS A 67 12.70 -13.06 -1.44
C CYS A 67 11.54 -13.69 -2.21
N SER A 68 11.73 -14.92 -2.69
CA SER A 68 10.65 -15.75 -3.23
C SER A 68 10.24 -16.78 -2.18
N LEU A 69 8.94 -16.89 -1.91
CA LEU A 69 8.38 -17.85 -0.96
C LEU A 69 7.37 -18.74 -1.68
N ASP A 70 7.55 -20.05 -1.58
CA ASP A 70 6.50 -21.01 -1.94
C ASP A 70 5.34 -20.88 -0.96
N VAL A 71 4.14 -20.91 -1.51
CA VAL A 71 2.89 -20.99 -0.75
C VAL A 71 2.36 -22.41 -0.95
N SER A 72 2.27 -23.20 0.12
CA SER A 72 1.61 -24.52 0.06
C SER A 72 0.09 -24.39 -0.03
N GLU A 73 -0.62 -25.48 -0.35
CA GLU A 73 -2.08 -25.50 -0.42
C GLU A 73 -2.75 -25.04 0.89
N GLY A 74 -2.21 -25.46 2.04
CA GLY A 74 -2.63 -24.98 3.36
C GLY A 74 -2.18 -23.55 3.68
N GLY A 75 -1.48 -22.86 2.79
CA GLY A 75 -0.99 -21.50 2.97
C GLY A 75 0.34 -21.37 3.70
N ARG A 76 0.95 -22.47 4.15
CA ARG A 76 2.29 -22.41 4.78
C ARG A 76 3.31 -21.85 3.80
N LEU A 77 4.12 -20.90 4.27
CA LEU A 77 5.19 -20.27 3.52
C LEU A 77 6.52 -21.01 3.72
N THR A 78 7.27 -21.23 2.65
CA THR A 78 8.64 -21.75 2.70
C THR A 78 9.54 -20.96 1.74
N PRO A 79 10.79 -20.63 2.12
CA PRO A 79 11.71 -19.97 1.20
C PRO A 79 11.95 -20.81 -0.06
N ALA A 80 11.92 -20.16 -1.22
CA ALA A 80 12.17 -20.76 -2.52
C ALA A 80 13.38 -20.07 -3.16
N GLY A 81 14.48 -20.81 -3.33
CA GLY A 81 15.73 -20.29 -3.86
C GLY A 81 16.46 -19.31 -2.92
N ALA A 82 17.55 -18.74 -3.42
CA ALA A 82 18.28 -17.68 -2.71
C ALA A 82 17.61 -16.31 -2.95
N PRO A 83 17.57 -15.42 -1.95
CA PRO A 83 17.09 -14.06 -2.17
C PRO A 83 17.97 -13.29 -3.17
N VAL A 84 17.35 -12.54 -4.07
CA VAL A 84 18.05 -11.64 -5.01
C VAL A 84 18.45 -10.36 -4.28
N ALA A 85 19.69 -9.92 -4.45
CA ALA A 85 20.17 -8.66 -3.88
C ALA A 85 19.54 -7.46 -4.60
N LEU A 86 19.15 -6.44 -3.84
CA LEU A 86 18.59 -5.20 -4.38
C LEU A 86 19.55 -4.04 -4.14
N PRO A 87 19.62 -3.06 -5.06
CA PRO A 87 20.62 -2.00 -5.01
C PRO A 87 20.42 -1.02 -3.85
N GLN A 88 19.20 -0.91 -3.32
CA GLN A 88 18.81 0.03 -2.28
C GLN A 88 17.48 -0.39 -1.63
N ARG A 89 17.04 0.36 -0.62
CA ARG A 89 15.82 0.06 0.14
C ARG A 89 14.56 0.07 -0.77
N PRO A 90 13.92 -1.09 -1.01
CA PRO A 90 12.69 -1.17 -1.77
C PRO A 90 11.51 -0.65 -0.95
N ILE A 91 10.47 -0.12 -1.61
CA ILE A 91 9.26 0.38 -0.94
C ILE A 91 7.99 -0.36 -1.33
N HIS A 92 7.94 -0.90 -2.54
CA HIS A 92 6.77 -1.56 -3.10
C HIS A 92 7.19 -2.52 -4.23
N LEU A 93 6.41 -3.57 -4.44
CA LEU A 93 6.54 -4.43 -5.61
C LEU A 93 5.16 -4.81 -6.16
N THR A 94 5.13 -5.20 -7.44
CA THR A 94 3.94 -5.75 -8.10
C THR A 94 4.34 -6.79 -9.13
N MET A 95 3.35 -7.53 -9.61
CA MET A 95 3.44 -8.32 -10.83
C MET A 95 2.33 -7.94 -11.81
N GLY A 96 2.53 -8.27 -13.08
CA GLY A 96 1.48 -8.27 -14.09
C GLY A 96 0.61 -9.54 -14.01
N PRO A 97 -0.52 -9.57 -14.72
CA PRO A 97 -1.41 -10.74 -14.77
C PRO A 97 -0.75 -11.96 -15.43
N ASP A 98 0.27 -11.75 -16.27
CA ASP A 98 1.04 -12.83 -16.92
C ASP A 98 2.05 -13.52 -15.98
N GLY A 99 2.32 -12.94 -14.80
CA GLY A 99 3.22 -13.49 -13.81
C GLY A 99 4.68 -13.61 -14.24
N ARG A 100 5.10 -12.97 -15.34
CA ARG A 100 6.44 -13.16 -15.92
C ARG A 100 7.53 -12.35 -15.24
N PHE A 101 7.15 -11.23 -14.64
CA PHE A 101 8.10 -10.30 -14.00
C PHE A 101 7.59 -9.80 -12.65
N VAL A 102 8.52 -9.57 -11.73
CA VAL A 102 8.33 -8.75 -10.54
C VAL A 102 8.95 -7.37 -10.78
N PHE A 103 8.15 -6.33 -10.60
CA PHE A 103 8.58 -4.94 -10.68
C PHE A 103 8.79 -4.40 -9.26
N VAL A 104 9.95 -3.83 -8.96
CA VAL A 104 10.27 -3.29 -7.64
C VAL A 104 10.53 -1.79 -7.73
N ALA A 105 9.82 -1.01 -6.91
CA ALA A 105 9.98 0.43 -6.81
C ALA A 105 10.84 0.83 -5.61
N TYR A 106 11.62 1.89 -5.78
CA TYR A 106 12.50 2.46 -4.77
C TYR A 106 12.31 3.97 -4.68
N ASN A 107 12.26 4.49 -3.45
CA ASN A 107 11.86 5.88 -3.24
C ASN A 107 13.03 6.87 -3.22
N ASN A 108 14.16 6.50 -2.62
CA ASN A 108 15.30 7.40 -2.47
C ASN A 108 16.64 6.62 -2.43
N PRO A 109 17.46 6.71 -3.50
CA PRO A 109 17.18 7.42 -4.74
C PRO A 109 15.99 6.78 -5.51
N ALA A 110 15.39 7.50 -6.45
CA ALA A 110 14.33 6.93 -7.29
C ALA A 110 14.90 5.80 -8.15
N ASN A 111 14.23 4.65 -8.22
CA ASN A 111 14.61 3.53 -9.08
C ASN A 111 13.39 2.62 -9.36
N LEU A 112 13.48 1.84 -10.43
CA LEU A 112 12.55 0.78 -10.81
C LEU A 112 13.36 -0.38 -11.41
N THR A 113 13.29 -1.56 -10.81
CA THR A 113 13.93 -2.77 -11.34
C THR A 113 12.89 -3.78 -11.82
N VAL A 114 13.27 -4.56 -12.83
CA VAL A 114 12.45 -5.61 -13.45
C VAL A 114 13.16 -6.94 -13.25
N HIS A 115 12.52 -7.86 -12.53
CA HIS A 115 13.07 -9.17 -12.20
C HIS A 115 12.30 -10.25 -12.95
N PRO A 116 12.93 -11.04 -13.83
CA PRO A 116 12.29 -12.15 -14.51
C PRO A 116 11.95 -13.27 -13.52
N ILE A 117 10.85 -13.97 -13.76
CA ILE A 117 10.48 -15.16 -12.99
C ILE A 117 10.95 -16.42 -13.73
N GLY A 118 11.73 -17.24 -13.03
CA GLY A 118 12.21 -18.53 -13.52
C GLY A 118 11.08 -19.56 -13.65
N ALA A 119 11.36 -20.66 -14.35
CA ALA A 119 10.40 -21.76 -14.50
C ALA A 119 10.04 -22.44 -13.18
N ASP A 120 10.91 -22.32 -12.17
CA ASP A 120 10.68 -22.78 -10.80
C ASP A 120 9.89 -21.78 -9.94
N GLY A 121 9.47 -20.64 -10.51
CA GLY A 121 8.74 -19.58 -9.83
C GLY A 121 9.62 -18.62 -9.03
N THR A 122 10.94 -18.81 -8.96
CA THR A 122 11.83 -17.90 -8.23
C THR A 122 12.15 -16.65 -9.05
N ALA A 123 12.32 -15.51 -8.37
CA ALA A 123 12.76 -14.28 -9.01
C ALA A 123 14.26 -14.34 -9.36
N GLY A 124 14.61 -13.91 -10.57
CA GLY A 124 15.99 -13.77 -11.04
C GLY A 124 16.58 -12.37 -10.81
N GLU A 125 17.83 -12.21 -11.22
CA GLU A 125 18.54 -10.92 -11.22
C GLU A 125 17.83 -9.87 -12.08
N ALA A 126 17.94 -8.59 -11.67
CA ALA A 126 17.28 -7.51 -12.40
C ALA A 126 17.83 -7.35 -13.82
N THR A 127 16.95 -7.11 -14.79
CA THR A 127 17.34 -6.64 -16.10
C THR A 127 17.65 -5.14 -16.05
N VAL A 128 18.70 -4.72 -16.77
CA VAL A 128 19.10 -3.31 -16.87
C VAL A 128 18.02 -2.53 -17.60
N GLN A 129 17.60 -1.40 -17.03
CA GLN A 129 16.61 -0.49 -17.61
C GLN A 129 17.25 0.86 -17.90
N ASP A 130 16.90 1.47 -19.03
CA ASP A 130 17.27 2.85 -19.36
C ASP A 130 16.07 3.77 -19.12
N LEU A 131 15.96 4.28 -17.90
CA LEU A 131 14.84 5.10 -17.44
C LEU A 131 15.35 6.46 -16.94
N PRO A 132 15.47 7.47 -17.84
CA PRO A 132 16.08 8.75 -17.49
C PRO A 132 15.21 9.60 -16.55
N ASP A 133 13.89 9.38 -16.54
CA ASP A 133 12.97 10.02 -15.60
C ASP A 133 12.16 8.95 -14.86
N LEU A 134 12.32 8.90 -13.54
CA LEU A 134 11.63 8.02 -12.59
C LEU A 134 10.73 8.81 -11.64
N GLY A 135 10.57 10.12 -11.89
CA GLY A 135 9.94 11.06 -10.98
C GLY A 135 10.66 11.16 -9.63
N ILE A 136 9.99 11.80 -8.67
CA ILE A 136 10.56 12.07 -7.35
C ILE A 136 9.83 11.27 -6.28
N PHE A 137 10.60 10.56 -5.45
CA PHE A 137 10.07 9.75 -4.36
C PHE A 137 9.01 8.71 -4.82
N PRO A 138 9.35 7.75 -5.71
CA PRO A 138 8.46 6.65 -6.04
C PRO A 138 7.94 5.92 -4.79
N HIS A 139 6.65 5.61 -4.75
CA HIS A 139 6.02 4.98 -3.60
C HIS A 139 5.24 3.72 -3.96
N GLN A 140 4.78 3.57 -5.21
CA GLN A 140 4.09 2.37 -5.67
C GLN A 140 4.38 2.11 -7.13
N VAL A 141 4.49 0.84 -7.51
CA VAL A 141 4.45 0.40 -8.91
C VAL A 141 3.26 -0.52 -9.11
N ARG A 142 2.48 -0.33 -10.19
CA ARG A 142 1.32 -1.17 -10.53
C ARG A 142 1.27 -1.41 -12.03
N VAL A 143 1.02 -2.65 -12.45
CA VAL A 143 0.71 -2.95 -13.85
C VAL A 143 -0.74 -2.59 -14.12
N LEU A 144 -1.01 -1.86 -15.21
CA LEU A 144 -2.37 -1.48 -15.61
C LEU A 144 -3.19 -2.75 -15.96
N PRO A 145 -4.53 -2.69 -15.86
CA PRO A 145 -5.40 -3.85 -16.12
C PRO A 145 -5.18 -4.51 -17.50
N GLY A 146 -4.81 -3.72 -18.51
CA GLY A 146 -4.50 -4.23 -19.85
C GLY A 146 -3.20 -5.03 -19.96
N GLY A 147 -2.34 -5.03 -18.92
CA GLY A 147 -1.11 -5.82 -18.88
C GLY A 147 0.01 -5.36 -19.83
N ARG A 148 -0.14 -4.20 -20.48
CA ARG A 148 0.82 -3.67 -21.48
C ARG A 148 1.62 -2.46 -20.99
N SER A 149 1.28 -1.92 -19.83
CA SER A 149 1.97 -0.79 -19.23
C SER A 149 1.91 -0.89 -17.71
N LEU A 150 2.82 -0.17 -17.06
CA LEU A 150 2.80 0.04 -15.62
C LEU A 150 2.76 1.53 -15.30
N VAL A 151 2.31 1.84 -14.09
CA VAL A 151 2.35 3.15 -13.46
C VAL A 151 3.25 3.08 -12.24
N LEU A 152 4.24 3.97 -12.19
CA LEU A 152 5.05 4.28 -11.03
C LEU A 152 4.49 5.56 -10.40
N VAL A 153 3.90 5.43 -9.21
CA VAL A 153 3.33 6.54 -8.45
C VAL A 153 4.45 7.24 -7.70
N THR A 154 4.69 8.52 -8.00
CA THR A 154 5.81 9.29 -7.47
C THR A 154 5.27 10.45 -6.65
N ARG A 155 5.59 10.48 -5.36
CA ARG A 155 4.94 11.39 -4.42
C ARG A 155 5.46 12.82 -4.56
N GLY A 156 6.70 13.01 -4.99
CA GLY A 156 7.40 14.27 -4.77
C GLY A 156 7.77 14.47 -3.30
N ASN A 157 8.33 15.64 -3.02
CA ASN A 157 8.75 16.05 -1.69
C ASN A 157 8.21 17.45 -1.38
N ARG A 158 7.59 17.60 -0.20
CA ARG A 158 7.22 18.93 0.32
C ARG A 158 8.47 19.81 0.42
N ALA A 159 8.28 21.12 0.26
CA ALA A 159 9.31 22.10 0.55
C ALA A 159 9.88 21.91 1.97
N LYS A 160 11.20 22.04 2.09
CA LYS A 160 11.93 22.10 3.37
C LYS A 160 12.72 23.41 3.40
N SER A 161 13.17 23.83 4.57
CA SER A 161 13.85 25.13 4.77
C SER A 161 14.97 25.44 3.76
N ALA A 162 15.66 24.43 3.26
CA ALA A 162 16.76 24.57 2.29
C ALA A 162 16.48 23.94 0.90
N ARG A 163 15.26 23.45 0.63
CA ARG A 163 14.92 22.82 -0.66
C ARG A 163 13.49 23.18 -1.08
N PRO A 164 13.29 23.69 -2.32
CA PRO A 164 11.94 23.91 -2.83
C PRO A 164 11.16 22.60 -2.88
N GLU A 165 9.85 22.72 -3.02
CA GLU A 165 9.00 21.57 -3.29
C GLU A 165 9.41 20.89 -4.60
N GLU A 166 9.39 19.56 -4.61
CA GLU A 166 9.67 18.73 -5.78
C GLU A 166 8.38 18.04 -6.23
N PRO A 167 8.13 17.95 -7.55
CA PRO A 167 6.83 17.55 -8.08
C PRO A 167 6.52 16.08 -7.84
N GLY A 168 5.24 15.78 -7.59
CA GLY A 168 4.68 14.43 -7.70
C GLY A 168 4.16 14.17 -9.11
N ALA A 169 4.07 12.89 -9.49
CA ALA A 169 3.58 12.47 -10.80
C ALA A 169 3.10 11.01 -10.80
N LEU A 170 2.27 10.65 -11.78
CA LEU A 170 2.07 9.27 -12.20
C LEU A 170 2.94 9.03 -13.44
N MET A 171 4.02 8.26 -13.29
CA MET A 171 4.94 7.95 -14.38
C MET A 171 4.50 6.66 -15.05
N LEU A 172 4.20 6.70 -16.34
CA LEU A 172 3.71 5.57 -17.12
C LEU A 172 4.84 5.01 -17.98
N TYR A 173 4.93 3.68 -18.02
CA TYR A 173 5.90 2.96 -18.83
C TYR A 173 5.20 1.84 -19.58
N ARG A 174 5.54 1.65 -20.85
CA ARG A 174 5.12 0.49 -21.64
C ARG A 174 5.95 -0.72 -21.20
N LEU A 175 5.33 -1.89 -21.13
CA LEU A 175 6.01 -3.16 -20.96
C LEU A 175 6.44 -3.68 -22.34
N ASP A 176 7.69 -4.09 -22.47
CA ASP A 176 8.23 -4.76 -23.65
C ASP A 176 8.76 -6.17 -23.30
N GLU A 177 9.46 -6.84 -24.22
CA GLU A 177 10.06 -8.15 -23.96
C GLU A 177 11.26 -8.03 -23.00
N GLY A 178 10.98 -7.99 -21.70
CA GLY A 178 11.99 -8.06 -20.64
C GLY A 178 12.30 -6.74 -19.92
N GLY A 179 11.63 -5.65 -20.27
CA GLY A 179 11.86 -4.36 -19.66
C GLY A 179 10.67 -3.40 -19.72
N VAL A 180 11.01 -2.13 -19.56
CA VAL A 180 10.06 -1.02 -19.50
C VAL A 180 10.60 0.17 -20.32
N ALA A 181 9.71 0.85 -21.04
CA ALA A 181 10.04 2.04 -21.81
C ALA A 181 9.14 3.22 -21.41
N PRO A 182 9.66 4.46 -21.28
CA PRO A 182 8.84 5.63 -20.92
C PRO A 182 7.65 5.81 -21.86
N LEU A 183 6.46 6.09 -21.28
CA LEU A 183 5.23 6.31 -22.03
C LEU A 183 4.66 7.72 -21.79
N ALA A 184 4.48 8.11 -20.54
CA ALA A 184 3.94 9.43 -20.18
C ALA A 184 4.32 9.80 -18.73
N ALA A 185 4.25 11.08 -18.40
CA ALA A 185 4.33 11.57 -17.02
C ALA A 185 3.11 12.47 -16.75
N LEU A 186 2.19 12.01 -15.91
CA LEU A 186 0.96 12.74 -15.60
C LEU A 186 1.15 13.54 -14.33
N ARG A 187 0.85 14.84 -14.42
CA ARG A 187 1.02 15.82 -13.34
C ARG A 187 -0.26 16.68 -13.24
N PRO A 188 -1.33 16.13 -12.64
CA PRO A 188 -2.62 16.80 -12.56
C PRO A 188 -2.56 18.18 -11.90
N GLY A 189 -3.52 19.04 -12.24
CA GLY A 189 -3.70 20.37 -11.64
C GLY A 189 -2.92 21.50 -12.32
N GLY A 190 -2.25 21.24 -13.45
CA GLY A 190 -1.63 22.27 -14.29
C GLY A 190 -0.44 23.04 -13.70
N ASN A 191 0.04 22.66 -12.51
CA ASN A 191 1.14 23.32 -11.80
C ASN A 191 2.47 22.53 -11.86
N GLY A 192 2.59 21.64 -12.85
CA GLY A 192 3.78 20.81 -13.02
C GLY A 192 3.97 19.76 -11.93
N GLY A 193 2.92 19.38 -11.21
CA GLY A 193 2.96 18.31 -10.20
C GLY A 193 3.30 18.78 -8.78
N LEU A 194 3.48 20.09 -8.59
CA LEU A 194 3.65 20.67 -7.25
C LEU A 194 2.36 20.49 -6.45
N GLY A 195 2.48 20.12 -5.18
CA GLY A 195 1.34 19.85 -4.32
C GLY A 195 0.58 18.56 -4.63
N TYR A 196 0.86 17.85 -5.74
CA TYR A 196 0.11 16.66 -6.13
C TYR A 196 0.26 15.56 -5.07
N GLY A 197 1.47 15.06 -4.79
CA GLY A 197 1.63 14.18 -3.63
C GLY A 197 0.96 12.79 -3.68
N PRO A 198 0.86 12.09 -4.83
CA PRO A 198 0.18 10.81 -4.91
C PRO A 198 1.01 9.72 -4.22
N ARG A 199 0.34 8.70 -3.66
CA ARG A 199 1.04 7.64 -2.92
C ARG A 199 0.78 6.26 -3.51
N HIS A 200 -0.46 5.81 -3.44
CA HIS A 200 -0.90 4.52 -3.94
C HIS A 200 -2.12 4.71 -4.84
N LEU A 201 -2.35 3.77 -5.75
CA LEU A 201 -3.57 3.65 -6.53
C LEU A 201 -4.09 2.21 -6.58
N ALA A 202 -5.35 2.09 -6.94
CA ALA A 202 -6.03 0.84 -7.21
C ALA A 202 -6.91 0.98 -8.46
N PHE A 203 -6.98 -0.08 -9.25
CA PHE A 203 -7.83 -0.15 -10.44
C PHE A 203 -9.15 -0.80 -10.09
N ASP A 204 -10.21 -0.36 -10.76
CA ASP A 204 -11.49 -1.05 -10.71
C ASP A 204 -11.45 -2.37 -11.48
N PRO A 205 -12.25 -3.38 -11.11
CA PRO A 205 -12.26 -4.69 -11.77
C PRO A 205 -12.68 -4.65 -13.25
N SER A 206 -13.45 -3.66 -13.69
CA SER A 206 -13.80 -3.47 -15.11
C SER A 206 -12.64 -2.93 -15.94
N GLY A 207 -11.57 -2.45 -15.30
CA GLY A 207 -10.40 -1.89 -15.97
C GLY A 207 -10.66 -0.57 -16.67
N ARG A 208 -11.69 0.17 -16.24
CA ARG A 208 -12.07 1.47 -16.82
C ARG A 208 -11.57 2.65 -15.98
N TRP A 209 -11.32 2.42 -14.68
CA TRP A 209 -11.02 3.49 -13.74
C TRP A 209 -9.84 3.17 -12.83
N ALA A 210 -9.08 4.21 -12.49
CA ALA A 210 -8.03 4.19 -11.50
C ALA A 210 -8.38 5.19 -10.39
N TYR A 211 -8.24 4.75 -9.14
CA TYR A 211 -8.43 5.59 -7.96
C TYR A 211 -7.08 5.79 -7.29
N VAL A 212 -6.70 7.03 -7.05
CA VAL A 212 -5.39 7.43 -6.51
C VAL A 212 -5.61 8.04 -5.13
N ALA A 213 -4.95 7.47 -4.13
CA ALA A 213 -4.83 8.06 -2.81
C ALA A 213 -3.72 9.11 -2.83
N VAL A 214 -4.13 10.36 -2.64
CA VAL A 214 -3.25 11.52 -2.68
C VAL A 214 -2.80 11.88 -1.27
N GLU A 215 -1.61 11.40 -0.89
CA GLU A 215 -1.12 11.42 0.48
C GLU A 215 -1.00 12.82 1.05
N LEU A 216 -0.46 13.76 0.28
CA LEU A 216 -0.19 15.11 0.80
C LEU A 216 -1.46 15.98 0.94
N GLN A 217 -2.53 15.60 0.24
CA GLN A 217 -3.80 16.33 0.18
C GLN A 217 -4.90 15.67 1.03
N SER A 218 -4.76 14.37 1.37
CA SER A 218 -5.86 13.56 1.93
C SER A 218 -7.09 13.58 1.03
N GLU A 219 -6.85 13.29 -0.24
CA GLU A 219 -7.87 13.27 -1.29
C GLU A 219 -7.83 11.94 -2.06
N LEU A 220 -9.00 11.59 -2.60
CA LEU A 220 -9.21 10.52 -3.57
C LEU A 220 -9.36 11.16 -4.95
N HIS A 221 -8.44 10.85 -5.87
CA HIS A 221 -8.52 11.27 -7.26
C HIS A 221 -8.95 10.09 -8.12
N MET A 222 -9.93 10.27 -8.99
CA MET A 222 -10.40 9.24 -9.92
C MET A 222 -10.02 9.65 -11.35
N HIS A 223 -9.32 8.75 -12.04
CA HIS A 223 -8.93 8.90 -13.44
C HIS A 223 -9.61 7.81 -14.27
N ARG A 224 -10.03 8.16 -15.48
CA ARG A 224 -10.33 7.15 -16.50
C ARG A 224 -9.04 6.52 -17.01
N ILE A 225 -9.12 5.23 -17.34
CA ILE A 225 -8.08 4.53 -18.08
C ILE A 225 -8.30 4.77 -19.57
N GLU A 226 -7.24 5.20 -20.26
CA GLU A 226 -7.26 5.56 -21.68
C GLU A 226 -6.21 4.73 -22.43
N GLY A 227 -6.64 3.59 -22.97
CA GLY A 227 -5.73 2.63 -23.61
C GLY A 227 -4.72 2.06 -22.61
N ASP A 228 -3.43 2.31 -22.86
CA ASP A 228 -2.33 1.90 -21.99
C ASP A 228 -1.87 3.00 -21.01
N SER A 229 -2.69 4.04 -20.83
CA SER A 229 -2.41 5.19 -19.95
C SER A 229 -3.63 5.52 -19.07
N LEU A 230 -3.52 6.60 -18.31
CA LEU A 230 -4.62 7.24 -17.59
C LEU A 230 -4.90 8.62 -18.22
N ALA A 231 -6.13 9.11 -18.06
CA ALA A 231 -6.48 10.49 -18.35
C ALA A 231 -5.55 11.44 -17.55
N PRO A 232 -4.97 12.49 -18.17
CA PRO A 232 -3.99 13.35 -17.49
C PRO A 232 -4.53 14.10 -16.28
N GLU A 233 -5.79 14.52 -16.34
CA GLU A 233 -6.50 15.14 -15.22
C GLU A 233 -7.50 14.13 -14.63
N PRO A 234 -7.78 14.19 -13.32
CA PRO A 234 -8.81 13.38 -12.71
C PRO A 234 -10.20 13.85 -13.14
N ASP A 235 -11.09 12.91 -13.40
CA ASP A 235 -12.50 13.17 -13.69
C ASP A 235 -13.28 13.50 -12.38
N ALA A 236 -12.76 13.09 -11.22
CA ALA A 236 -13.30 13.47 -9.91
C ALA A 236 -12.20 13.57 -8.84
N VAL A 237 -12.34 14.54 -7.94
CA VAL A 237 -11.49 14.76 -6.76
C VAL A 237 -12.38 14.90 -5.53
N LEU A 238 -12.11 14.13 -4.48
CA LEU A 238 -12.91 14.10 -3.26
C LEU A 238 -12.02 14.14 -2.02
N PRO A 239 -12.41 14.85 -0.95
CA PRO A 239 -11.74 14.71 0.33
C PRO A 239 -11.92 13.29 0.87
N SER A 240 -10.88 12.75 1.50
CA SER A 240 -10.95 11.45 2.19
C SER A 240 -11.16 11.57 3.69
N THR A 241 -11.02 12.75 4.28
CA THR A 241 -11.29 13.00 5.70
C THR A 241 -12.68 13.60 5.90
N ARG A 242 -13.24 13.44 7.11
CA ARG A 242 -14.53 14.04 7.49
C ARG A 242 -14.44 15.55 7.62
N GLU A 243 -13.30 16.02 8.13
CA GLU A 243 -13.00 17.43 8.34
C GLU A 243 -11.73 17.81 7.59
N ALA A 244 -11.58 19.10 7.29
CA ALA A 244 -10.37 19.61 6.67
C ALA A 244 -9.15 19.38 7.59
N PRO A 245 -8.00 18.93 7.05
CA PRO A 245 -6.79 18.77 7.84
C PRO A 245 -6.39 20.07 8.56
N VAL A 246 -6.03 19.95 9.84
CA VAL A 246 -5.55 21.10 10.63
C VAL A 246 -4.14 21.46 10.21
N SER A 247 -3.93 22.72 9.83
CA SER A 247 -2.61 23.23 9.45
C SER A 247 -1.57 23.00 10.56
N GLY A 248 -0.36 22.59 10.17
CA GLY A 248 0.73 22.27 11.10
C GLY A 248 0.61 20.89 11.78
N ARG A 249 -0.51 20.17 11.61
CA ARG A 249 -0.64 18.77 12.05
C ARG A 249 -0.41 17.84 10.87
N HIS A 250 0.31 16.75 11.11
CA HIS A 250 0.54 15.75 10.08
C HIS A 250 -0.73 14.93 9.83
N GLN A 251 -1.30 15.09 8.64
CA GLN A 251 -2.43 14.33 8.10
C GLN A 251 -2.05 13.81 6.72
N ALA A 252 -2.29 12.53 6.46
CA ALA A 252 -1.81 11.87 5.26
C ALA A 252 -2.75 10.76 4.78
N GLY A 253 -3.04 10.73 3.47
CA GLY A 253 -3.65 9.58 2.80
C GLY A 253 -2.72 8.36 2.81
N GLY A 254 -3.28 7.15 2.80
CA GLY A 254 -2.55 5.90 3.04
C GLY A 254 -2.69 4.85 1.95
N ALA A 255 -3.13 3.66 2.33
CA ALA A 255 -3.42 2.56 1.41
C ALA A 255 -4.78 2.76 0.74
N ILE A 256 -4.98 2.12 -0.40
CA ILE A 256 -6.22 2.18 -1.18
C ILE A 256 -6.49 0.83 -1.84
N HIS A 257 -7.74 0.38 -1.77
CA HIS A 257 -8.19 -0.86 -2.40
C HIS A 257 -9.61 -0.67 -2.95
N VAL A 258 -9.89 -1.25 -4.12
CA VAL A 258 -11.25 -1.34 -4.67
C VAL A 258 -11.83 -2.70 -4.30
N HIS A 259 -13.10 -2.72 -3.95
CA HIS A 259 -13.84 -3.95 -3.70
C HIS A 259 -13.78 -4.89 -4.93
N PRO A 260 -13.63 -6.22 -4.79
CA PRO A 260 -13.58 -7.16 -5.93
C PRO A 260 -14.75 -7.09 -6.93
N ARG A 261 -15.97 -6.79 -6.44
CA ARG A 261 -17.17 -6.47 -7.25
C ARG A 261 -17.23 -5.04 -7.85
N GLY A 262 -16.26 -4.17 -7.60
CA GLY A 262 -16.16 -2.83 -8.21
C GLY A 262 -17.15 -1.77 -7.73
N HIS A 263 -17.91 -2.01 -6.66
CA HIS A 263 -18.94 -1.06 -6.19
C HIS A 263 -18.47 -0.12 -5.07
N ALA A 264 -17.26 -0.31 -4.52
CA ALA A 264 -16.73 0.55 -3.47
C ALA A 264 -15.20 0.66 -3.54
N VAL A 265 -14.67 1.80 -3.11
CA VAL A 265 -13.24 2.02 -2.88
C VAL A 265 -13.01 2.43 -1.43
N TYR A 266 -11.95 1.86 -0.85
CA TYR A 266 -11.53 2.07 0.52
C TYR A 266 -10.20 2.80 0.53
N MET A 267 -10.03 3.84 1.35
CA MET A 267 -8.79 4.60 1.48
C MET A 267 -8.50 4.87 2.95
N SER A 268 -7.28 4.60 3.42
CA SER A 268 -6.91 4.93 4.79
C SER A 268 -6.43 6.37 4.93
N ASN A 269 -6.77 7.00 6.05
CA ASN A 269 -6.24 8.28 6.51
C ASN A 269 -5.38 8.05 7.75
N ARG A 270 -4.28 8.78 7.85
CA ARG A 270 -3.27 8.61 8.90
C ARG A 270 -2.91 9.95 9.49
N ALA A 271 -2.92 10.02 10.81
CA ALA A 271 -2.37 11.13 11.57
C ALA A 271 -1.48 10.58 12.68
N ASN A 272 -0.36 11.26 12.93
CA ASN A 272 0.67 10.79 13.87
C ASN A 272 1.44 11.93 14.57
N GLY A 273 0.96 13.16 14.45
CA GLY A 273 1.57 14.28 15.18
C GLY A 273 1.52 14.00 16.68
N LEU A 274 2.55 14.45 17.41
CA LEU A 274 2.65 14.29 18.86
C LEU A 274 2.77 15.65 19.55
N VAL A 275 2.19 15.78 20.74
CA VAL A 275 2.32 16.94 21.63
C VAL A 275 2.76 16.48 23.02
N ASP A 276 3.41 17.37 23.77
CA ASP A 276 3.74 17.12 25.17
C ASP A 276 2.49 17.26 26.04
N TYR A 277 2.22 16.25 26.87
CA TYR A 277 1.19 16.27 27.90
C TYR A 277 1.68 15.48 29.11
N ALA A 278 1.68 16.11 30.29
CA ALA A 278 2.14 15.51 31.55
C ALA A 278 3.51 14.80 31.44
N GLY A 279 4.46 15.39 30.72
CA GLY A 279 5.82 14.85 30.54
C GLY A 279 5.94 13.69 29.55
N ARG A 280 4.87 13.36 28.80
CA ARG A 280 4.85 12.31 27.78
C ARG A 280 4.44 12.87 26.43
N LYS A 281 4.91 12.24 25.36
CA LYS A 281 4.42 12.48 24.00
C LYS A 281 3.11 11.73 23.80
N VAL A 282 2.04 12.45 23.50
CA VAL A 282 0.71 11.90 23.20
C VAL A 282 0.24 12.36 21.83
N PHE A 283 -0.71 11.65 21.23
CA PHE A 283 -1.28 11.95 19.94
C PHE A 283 -1.87 13.37 19.91
N ALA A 284 -1.44 14.17 18.94
CA ALA A 284 -1.81 15.56 18.77
C ALA A 284 -3.21 15.77 18.17
N GLY A 285 -3.91 14.70 17.81
CA GLY A 285 -5.15 14.78 17.04
C GLY A 285 -4.93 14.78 15.53
N GLY A 286 -6.03 14.68 14.80
CA GLY A 286 -6.07 14.37 13.36
C GLY A 286 -6.84 13.08 13.12
N GLU A 287 -7.16 12.79 11.86
CA GLU A 287 -8.01 11.67 11.50
C GLU A 287 -7.19 10.42 11.17
N ASN A 288 -7.42 9.35 11.94
CA ASN A 288 -7.06 7.99 11.59
C ASN A 288 -8.36 7.24 11.25
N SER A 289 -8.58 6.93 9.98
CA SER A 289 -9.82 6.32 9.50
C SER A 289 -9.61 5.44 8.28
N ILE A 290 -10.61 4.63 7.95
CA ILE A 290 -10.79 4.09 6.61
C ILE A 290 -12.01 4.77 6.02
N ALA A 291 -11.80 5.60 5.01
CA ALA A 291 -12.84 6.21 4.20
C ALA A 291 -13.36 5.20 3.17
N VAL A 292 -14.67 5.13 3.04
CA VAL A 292 -15.41 4.25 2.14
C VAL A 292 -16.18 5.13 1.17
N PHE A 293 -15.98 4.87 -0.12
CA PHE A 293 -16.71 5.54 -1.18
C PHE A 293 -17.46 4.50 -2.00
N ALA A 294 -18.76 4.71 -2.19
CA ALA A 294 -19.54 3.93 -3.15
C ALA A 294 -19.23 4.41 -4.56
N ILE A 295 -19.07 3.49 -5.51
CA ILE A 295 -18.74 3.78 -6.91
C ILE A 295 -20.03 3.79 -7.72
N ASP A 296 -20.28 4.87 -8.46
CA ASP A 296 -21.32 4.86 -9.48
C ASP A 296 -20.92 3.91 -10.64
N PRO A 297 -21.69 2.87 -10.97
CA PRO A 297 -21.27 1.83 -11.92
C PRO A 297 -21.24 2.30 -13.38
N GLN A 298 -21.83 3.44 -13.70
CA GLN A 298 -21.84 3.98 -15.06
C GLN A 298 -20.63 4.90 -15.29
N SER A 299 -20.45 5.87 -14.40
CA SER A 299 -19.43 6.92 -14.52
C SER A 299 -18.10 6.57 -13.82
N GLY A 300 -18.14 5.70 -12.81
CA GLY A 300 -17.01 5.41 -11.94
C GLY A 300 -16.78 6.45 -10.84
N VAL A 301 -17.57 7.53 -10.81
CA VAL A 301 -17.43 8.61 -9.86
C VAL A 301 -17.71 8.08 -8.43
N PRO A 302 -16.76 8.21 -7.49
CA PRO A 302 -16.98 7.81 -6.12
C PRO A 302 -17.86 8.81 -5.37
N ARG A 303 -18.57 8.33 -4.34
CA ARG A 303 -19.25 9.16 -3.36
C ARG A 303 -18.93 8.66 -1.97
N HIS A 304 -18.45 9.54 -1.09
CA HIS A 304 -18.15 9.20 0.29
C HIS A 304 -19.42 8.75 1.03
N VAL A 305 -19.38 7.56 1.64
CA VAL A 305 -20.53 6.96 2.35
C VAL A 305 -20.26 6.71 3.83
N GLN A 306 -19.00 6.56 4.21
CA GLN A 306 -18.60 6.25 5.58
C GLN A 306 -17.11 6.57 5.76
N SER A 307 -16.75 7.08 6.92
CA SER A 307 -15.40 6.90 7.46
C SER A 307 -15.53 6.05 8.71
N VAL A 308 -14.68 5.03 8.87
CA VAL A 308 -14.72 4.13 10.04
C VAL A 308 -13.42 4.25 10.84
N ASP A 309 -13.54 4.16 12.17
CA ASP A 309 -12.40 4.14 13.09
C ASP A 309 -11.74 2.75 13.08
N PRO A 310 -10.45 2.63 12.70
CA PRO A 310 -9.71 1.37 12.73
C PRO A 310 -9.34 0.92 14.15
N ARG A 311 -9.76 1.64 15.20
CA ARG A 311 -9.47 1.38 16.61
C ARG A 311 -7.96 1.36 16.88
N GLY A 312 -7.22 2.23 16.21
CA GLY A 312 -5.77 2.34 16.32
C GLY A 312 -5.22 3.36 15.33
N PHE A 313 -3.90 3.42 15.22
CA PHE A 313 -3.23 4.54 14.56
C PHE A 313 -2.45 4.11 13.32
N GLN A 314 -2.42 4.99 12.34
CA GLN A 314 -1.62 4.86 11.12
C GLN A 314 -1.88 3.54 10.37
N VAL A 315 -3.09 3.35 9.82
CA VAL A 315 -3.35 2.22 8.92
C VAL A 315 -2.55 2.40 7.63
N ARG A 316 -1.33 1.86 7.61
CA ARG A 316 -0.39 1.98 6.48
C ARG A 316 -0.67 0.93 5.40
N SER A 317 -1.26 -0.20 5.81
CA SER A 317 -1.67 -1.32 4.96
C SER A 317 -3.01 -1.86 5.48
N PHE A 318 -3.86 -2.31 4.59
CA PHE A 318 -5.04 -3.11 4.88
C PHE A 318 -5.32 -4.00 3.68
N ALA A 319 -6.14 -5.03 3.84
CA ALA A 319 -6.46 -5.94 2.74
C ALA A 319 -7.93 -6.37 2.80
N LEU A 320 -8.52 -6.62 1.63
CA LEU A 320 -9.79 -7.33 1.49
C LEU A 320 -9.54 -8.78 1.14
N ASP A 321 -10.40 -9.67 1.65
CA ASP A 321 -10.42 -11.05 1.19
C ASP A 321 -10.87 -11.13 -0.28
N PRO A 322 -10.57 -12.23 -0.99
CA PRO A 322 -10.93 -12.37 -2.40
C PRO A 322 -12.43 -12.23 -2.70
N ALA A 323 -13.30 -12.59 -1.77
CA ALA A 323 -14.75 -12.43 -1.93
C ALA A 323 -15.24 -11.00 -1.63
N GLY A 324 -14.42 -10.18 -0.95
CA GLY A 324 -14.77 -8.83 -0.53
C GLY A 324 -15.78 -8.81 0.62
N THR A 325 -15.78 -9.83 1.47
CA THR A 325 -16.67 -9.97 2.63
C THR A 325 -16.02 -9.52 3.94
N VAL A 326 -14.68 -9.48 3.98
CA VAL A 326 -13.89 -9.11 5.16
C VAL A 326 -12.79 -8.14 4.74
N LEU A 327 -12.60 -7.09 5.53
CA LEU A 327 -11.45 -6.19 5.45
C LEU A 327 -10.64 -6.26 6.73
N VAL A 328 -9.33 -6.41 6.61
CA VAL A 328 -8.40 -6.40 7.76
C VAL A 328 -7.46 -5.22 7.65
N ALA A 329 -7.52 -4.34 8.66
CA ALA A 329 -6.70 -3.13 8.76
C ALA A 329 -5.54 -3.33 9.73
N ALA A 330 -4.34 -2.98 9.26
CA ALA A 330 -3.10 -3.09 10.01
C ALA A 330 -2.68 -1.71 10.55
N THR A 331 -2.84 -1.50 11.86
CA THR A 331 -2.39 -0.26 12.54
C THR A 331 -0.92 -0.38 12.91
N LEU A 332 -0.09 0.52 12.39
CA LEU A 332 1.36 0.38 12.26
C LEU A 332 2.12 0.20 13.58
N THR A 333 1.75 0.97 14.59
CA THR A 333 2.49 1.13 15.85
C THR A 333 1.52 1.47 16.98
N ASP A 334 2.00 1.35 18.20
CA ASP A 334 1.32 1.86 19.38
C ASP A 334 1.31 3.39 19.45
N MET A 335 0.43 3.92 20.29
CA MET A 335 0.23 5.34 20.48
C MET A 335 -0.26 5.63 21.89
N LEU A 336 0.23 6.72 22.48
CA LEU A 336 -0.32 7.29 23.71
C LEU A 336 -1.35 8.35 23.38
N VAL A 337 -2.50 8.33 24.03
CA VAL A 337 -3.62 9.25 23.75
C VAL A 337 -4.09 9.88 25.03
N GLN A 338 -4.31 11.20 25.02
CA GLN A 338 -4.92 11.88 26.15
C GLN A 338 -6.44 11.62 26.15
N ALA A 339 -6.96 11.11 27.27
CA ALA A 339 -8.38 10.88 27.51
C ALA A 339 -8.80 11.63 28.80
N GLY A 340 -9.27 12.86 28.63
CA GLY A 340 -9.46 13.78 29.76
C GLY A 340 -8.12 14.09 30.46
N ASP A 341 -8.04 13.74 31.73
CA ASP A 341 -6.81 13.90 32.56
C ASP A 341 -5.93 12.65 32.57
N GLN A 342 -6.34 11.57 31.89
CA GLN A 342 -5.61 10.31 31.82
C GLN A 342 -4.88 10.18 30.48
N ILE A 343 -3.90 9.27 30.43
CA ILE A 343 -3.22 8.90 29.19
C ILE A 343 -3.41 7.41 28.95
N ASP A 344 -4.14 7.09 27.89
CA ASP A 344 -4.40 5.74 27.42
C ASP A 344 -3.27 5.25 26.52
N TYR A 345 -3.03 3.94 26.56
CA TYR A 345 -2.13 3.24 25.66
C TYR A 345 -2.95 2.47 24.62
N VAL A 346 -2.74 2.77 23.34
CA VAL A 346 -3.38 2.07 22.23
C VAL A 346 -2.32 1.27 21.48
N PRO A 347 -2.30 -0.07 21.57
CA PRO A 347 -1.28 -0.88 20.92
C PRO A 347 -1.44 -0.88 19.40
N ALA A 348 -0.42 -1.32 18.66
CA ALA A 348 -0.60 -1.77 17.28
C ALA A 348 -1.56 -2.98 17.22
N GLY A 349 -2.01 -3.35 16.02
CA GLY A 349 -3.00 -4.41 15.90
C GLY A 349 -3.59 -4.62 14.52
N LEU A 350 -4.38 -5.70 14.44
CA LEU A 350 -5.23 -6.04 13.31
C LEU A 350 -6.68 -5.80 13.68
N THR A 351 -7.37 -4.98 12.89
CA THR A 351 -8.79 -4.69 13.07
C THR A 351 -9.58 -5.26 11.89
N LEU A 352 -10.58 -6.08 12.19
CA LEU A 352 -11.40 -6.78 11.23
C LEU A 352 -12.73 -6.06 11.09
N PHE A 353 -13.15 -5.92 9.84
CA PHE A 353 -14.46 -5.41 9.47
C PHE A 353 -15.17 -6.43 8.59
N ARG A 354 -16.47 -6.60 8.82
CA ARG A 354 -17.36 -7.19 7.82
C ARG A 354 -17.65 -6.14 6.77
N VAL A 355 -17.58 -6.53 5.52
CA VAL A 355 -17.96 -5.68 4.39
C VAL A 355 -19.41 -5.96 4.07
N LEU A 356 -20.26 -4.95 4.28
CA LEU A 356 -21.69 -5.04 4.02
C LEU A 356 -21.97 -5.02 2.50
N PRO A 357 -23.17 -5.47 2.06
CA PRO A 357 -23.50 -5.53 0.63
C PRO A 357 -23.36 -4.21 -0.14
N ASP A 358 -23.52 -3.07 0.56
CA ASP A 358 -23.38 -1.71 0.02
C ASP A 358 -21.94 -1.16 0.09
N GLY A 359 -20.98 -1.96 0.55
CA GLY A 359 -19.58 -1.62 0.69
C GLY A 359 -19.22 -0.95 2.03
N ARG A 360 -20.18 -0.67 2.91
CA ARG A 360 -19.86 -0.15 4.25
C ARG A 360 -19.14 -1.19 5.09
N LEU A 361 -18.34 -0.72 6.04
CA LEU A 361 -17.58 -1.54 6.98
C LEU A 361 -18.30 -1.57 8.33
N ASP A 362 -18.62 -2.77 8.81
CA ASP A 362 -19.09 -3.01 10.17
C ASP A 362 -17.97 -3.61 11.01
N PHE A 363 -17.75 -3.07 12.20
CA PHE A 363 -16.67 -3.52 13.07
C PHE A 363 -16.95 -4.93 13.58
N ALA A 364 -16.01 -5.85 13.38
CA ALA A 364 -16.13 -7.21 13.88
C ALA A 364 -15.30 -7.42 15.15
N LYS A 365 -13.98 -7.29 15.04
CA LYS A 365 -13.06 -7.64 16.11
C LYS A 365 -11.72 -6.94 15.94
N ARG A 366 -10.99 -6.80 17.05
CA ARG A 366 -9.64 -6.26 17.06
C ARG A 366 -8.70 -7.18 17.82
N TYR A 367 -7.52 -7.39 17.26
CA TYR A 367 -6.44 -8.17 17.84
C TYR A 367 -5.25 -7.25 18.09
N PRO A 368 -4.92 -6.93 19.35
CA PRO A 368 -3.64 -6.30 19.67
C PRO A 368 -2.50 -7.18 19.17
N VAL A 369 -1.50 -6.57 18.55
CA VAL A 369 -0.29 -7.28 18.09
C VAL A 369 0.90 -6.70 18.82
N ALA A 370 1.62 -7.55 19.54
CA ALA A 370 2.87 -7.15 20.19
C ALA A 370 3.92 -6.91 19.10
N THR A 371 4.41 -5.68 18.98
CA THR A 371 5.38 -5.36 17.93
C THR A 371 6.81 -5.26 18.41
N SER A 372 7.04 -5.17 19.72
CA SER A 372 8.37 -5.05 20.33
C SER A 372 9.23 -3.93 19.71
N GLY A 373 8.58 -2.83 19.31
CA GLY A 373 9.23 -1.68 18.65
C GLY A 373 9.40 -1.79 17.14
N GLU A 374 9.12 -2.96 16.55
CA GLU A 374 9.07 -3.12 15.10
C GLU A 374 7.73 -2.61 14.53
N PRO A 375 7.66 -2.22 13.25
CA PRO A 375 6.42 -1.81 12.63
C PRO A 375 5.58 -3.00 12.11
N LEU A 376 4.27 -2.91 12.28
CA LEU A 376 3.29 -3.77 11.60
C LEU A 376 3.06 -3.23 10.18
N ASN A 377 3.93 -3.60 9.25
CA ASN A 377 4.12 -2.90 7.96
C ASN A 377 3.19 -3.33 6.83
N TRP A 378 2.82 -4.62 6.77
CA TRP A 378 2.18 -5.21 5.60
C TRP A 378 1.16 -6.26 6.01
N VAL A 379 0.03 -6.25 5.34
CA VAL A 379 -1.01 -7.28 5.44
C VAL A 379 -1.57 -7.57 4.05
N ALA A 380 -1.82 -8.83 3.73
CA ALA A 380 -2.44 -9.24 2.48
C ALA A 380 -3.18 -10.58 2.61
N PHE A 381 -4.23 -10.74 1.81
CA PHE A 381 -4.83 -12.04 1.57
C PHE A 381 -4.15 -12.74 0.41
N ALA A 382 -3.94 -14.05 0.52
CA ALA A 382 -3.59 -14.85 -0.65
C ALA A 382 -4.76 -14.87 -1.64
N PRO A 383 -4.49 -14.75 -2.95
CA PRO A 383 -5.52 -14.91 -3.97
C PRO A 383 -6.02 -16.36 -4.03
N PRO A 384 -7.18 -16.61 -4.63
CA PRO A 384 -7.62 -17.96 -4.94
C PRO A 384 -6.57 -18.67 -5.81
N ARG A 385 -6.36 -19.96 -5.57
CA ARG A 385 -5.49 -20.77 -6.45
C ARG A 385 -6.21 -21.04 -7.76
N THR A 386 -5.48 -20.88 -8.86
CA THR A 386 -5.92 -21.24 -10.22
C THR A 386 -5.02 -22.32 -10.80
#